data_AF-A0A0H1R556-F1
#
_entry.id   AF-A0A0H1R556-F1
#
_cell.length_a   1.000
_cell.length_b   1.000
_cell.length_c   1.000
_cell.angle_alpha   90.00
_cell.angle_beta   90.00
_cell.angle_gamma   90.00
#
_symmetry.space_group_name_H-M   'P 1'
#
loop_
_entity.id
_entity.type
_entity.pdbx_description
1 polymer ?
#
loop_
_entity_poly.entity_id
_entity_poly.type
_entity_poly.pdbx_seq_one_letter_code
_entity_poly.pdbx_strand_id
1 'polypeptide(L)' 'QLSASLFGLGAGTLATAAFRLGVAAGTADQKILYDRGTGALWFDADGSGAGAAVKLATLGAGKALTAADFFLV' A
#
# COMPACT_ATOMS: atom_id res chain seq x y z
N GLN A 1 -9.83 8.37 -2.97
CA GLN A 1 -9.83 8.50 -1.49
C GLN A 1 -9.71 7.11 -0.91
N LEU A 2 -8.83 6.88 0.07
CA LEU A 2 -8.66 5.61 0.78
C LEU A 2 -9.05 5.81 2.25
N SER A 3 -10.09 5.14 2.75
CA SER A 3 -10.58 5.32 4.12
C SER A 3 -9.57 4.80 5.16
N ALA A 4 -9.03 5.68 6.00
CA ALA A 4 -7.95 5.39 6.93
C ALA A 4 -8.31 4.28 7.93
N SER A 5 -9.55 4.33 8.44
CA SER A 5 -10.09 3.36 9.40
C SER A 5 -10.22 1.95 8.82
N LEU A 6 -10.47 1.83 7.51
CA LEU A 6 -10.55 0.53 6.85
C LEU A 6 -9.18 -0.16 6.79
N PHE A 7 -8.11 0.62 6.78
CA PHE A 7 -6.75 0.13 6.61
C PHE A 7 -5.97 0.00 7.92
N GLY A 8 -6.56 0.38 9.06
CA GLY A 8 -5.85 0.42 10.34
C GLY A 8 -4.65 1.39 10.32
N LEU A 9 -4.73 2.43 9.50
CA LEU A 9 -3.69 3.44 9.28
C LEU A 9 -4.18 4.80 9.76
N GLY A 10 -3.26 5.71 10.05
CA GLY A 10 -3.59 7.10 10.35
C GLY A 10 -4.11 7.84 9.11
N ALA A 11 -5.07 8.75 9.32
CA ALA A 11 -5.51 9.67 8.27
C ALA A 11 -4.41 10.67 7.92
N GLY A 12 -4.45 11.21 6.71
CA GLY A 12 -3.45 12.12 6.15
C GLY A 12 -2.47 11.42 5.21
N THR A 13 -1.30 12.03 5.02
CA THR A 13 -0.23 11.47 4.19
C THR A 13 0.23 10.13 4.77
N LEU A 14 0.33 9.11 3.90
CA LEU A 14 0.78 7.79 4.31
C LEU A 14 2.21 7.84 4.88
N ALA A 15 2.42 7.17 6.00
CA ALA A 15 3.76 7.03 6.57
C ALA A 15 4.67 6.22 5.64
N THR A 16 5.93 6.62 5.50
CA THR A 16 6.92 5.91 4.66
C THR A 16 7.05 4.43 5.04
N ALA A 17 6.99 4.11 6.32
CA ALA A 17 7.04 2.73 6.82
C ALA A 17 5.84 1.88 6.39
N ALA A 18 4.71 2.51 6.05
CA ALA A 18 3.49 1.83 5.64
C ALA A 18 3.41 1.54 4.13
N PHE A 19 4.36 2.04 3.35
CA PHE A 19 4.43 1.84 1.91
C PHE A 19 5.60 0.93 1.52
N ARG A 20 5.36 0.05 0.53
CA ARG A 20 6.41 -0.78 -0.07
C ARG A 20 6.22 -0.98 -1.57
N LEU A 21 7.35 -1.02 -2.28
CA LEU A 21 7.41 -1.52 -3.65
C LEU A 21 7.45 -3.05 -3.67
N GLY A 22 6.58 -3.66 -4.48
CA GLY A 22 6.42 -5.11 -4.61
C GLY A 22 5.02 -5.59 -4.27
N VAL A 23 4.86 -6.92 -4.19
CA VAL A 23 3.58 -7.61 -3.95
C VAL A 23 3.47 -8.27 -2.58
N ALA A 24 4.52 -8.18 -1.76
CA ALA A 24 4.55 -8.74 -0.42
C ALA A 24 5.14 -7.74 0.55
N ALA A 25 4.50 -7.59 1.71
CA ALA A 25 5.06 -6.85 2.82
C ALA A 25 6.24 -7.62 3.44
N GLY A 26 7.06 -6.93 4.23
CA GLY A 26 8.14 -7.58 4.98
C GLY A 26 8.36 -7.01 6.37
N THR A 27 7.48 -6.12 6.81
CA THR A 27 7.39 -5.63 8.20
C THR A 27 5.92 -5.31 8.46
N ALA A 28 5.37 -5.63 9.63
CA ALA A 28 3.94 -5.50 9.96
C ALA A 28 3.30 -4.12 9.65
N ASP A 29 4.11 -3.08 9.52
CA ASP A 29 3.66 -1.73 9.16
C ASP A 29 3.36 -1.57 7.65
N GLN A 30 3.98 -2.36 6.78
CA GLN A 30 3.90 -2.25 5.32
C GLN A 30 2.56 -2.77 4.78
N LYS A 31 1.55 -1.91 4.84
CA LYS A 31 0.19 -2.28 4.45
C LYS A 31 -0.20 -1.84 3.05
N ILE A 32 0.47 -0.85 2.45
CA ILE A 32 0.21 -0.42 1.07
C ILE A 32 1.37 -0.87 0.18
N LEU A 33 1.05 -1.71 -0.80
CA LEU A 33 2.03 -2.35 -1.67
C LEU A 33 1.79 -1.93 -3.12
N TYR A 34 2.84 -1.53 -3.83
CA TYR A 34 2.77 -1.20 -5.25
C TYR A 34 3.70 -2.06 -6.08
N ASP A 35 3.12 -2.88 -6.95
CA ASP A 35 3.85 -3.61 -7.96
C ASP A 35 4.15 -2.68 -9.13
N ARG A 36 5.40 -2.24 -9.23
CA ARG A 36 5.86 -1.36 -10.31
C ARG A 36 5.83 -2.03 -11.69
N GLY A 37 5.96 -3.36 -11.76
CA GLY A 37 5.94 -4.12 -13.00
C GLY A 37 4.55 -4.15 -13.64
N THR A 38 3.52 -4.42 -12.83
CA THR A 38 2.12 -4.51 -13.30
C THR A 38 1.32 -3.22 -13.12
N GLY A 39 1.79 -2.32 -12.26
CA GLY A 39 1.05 -1.13 -11.84
C GLY A 39 -0.05 -1.42 -10.82
N ALA A 40 -0.10 -2.61 -10.22
CA ALA A 40 -1.13 -2.98 -9.27
C ALA A 40 -0.85 -2.40 -7.87
N LEU A 41 -1.86 -1.78 -7.27
CA LEU A 41 -1.87 -1.32 -5.89
C LEU A 41 -2.62 -2.34 -5.04
N TRP A 42 -2.02 -2.75 -3.93
CA TRP A 42 -2.55 -3.74 -3.01
C TRP A 42 -2.58 -3.22 -1.58
N PHE A 43 -3.47 -3.79 -0.79
CA PHE A 43 -3.53 -3.63 0.65
C PHE A 43 -3.27 -4.96 1.34
N ASP A 44 -2.28 -4.99 2.22
CA ASP A 44 -2.02 -6.10 3.12
C ASP A 44 -2.51 -5.73 4.52
N ALA A 45 -3.55 -6.42 4.99
CA ALA A 45 -4.20 -6.12 6.26
C ALA A 45 -3.31 -6.43 7.46
N ASP A 46 -2.51 -7.50 7.39
CA ASP A 46 -1.57 -7.87 8.47
C ASP A 46 -0.22 -7.19 8.30
N GLY A 47 0.10 -6.72 7.08
CA GLY A 47 1.35 -6.04 6.74
C GLY A 47 2.58 -6.93 6.85
N SER A 48 2.42 -8.23 7.06
CA SER A 48 3.52 -9.18 7.23
C SER A 48 3.78 -10.00 5.96
N GLY A 49 2.88 -9.93 4.96
CA GLY A 49 2.92 -10.75 3.76
C GLY A 49 2.51 -12.22 4.01
N ALA A 50 2.13 -12.57 5.24
CA ALA A 50 1.63 -13.90 5.57
C ALA A 50 0.20 -14.10 5.07
N GLY A 51 -0.64 -13.06 5.20
CA GLY A 51 -1.97 -13.00 4.62
C GLY A 51 -1.96 -12.61 3.14
N ALA A 52 -3.03 -13.00 2.45
CA ALA A 52 -3.22 -12.58 1.06
C ALA A 52 -3.58 -11.10 0.99
N ALA A 53 -2.76 -10.31 0.29
CA ALA A 53 -3.06 -8.92 0.01
C ALA A 53 -4.24 -8.77 -0.97
N VAL A 54 -5.05 -7.74 -0.77
CA VAL A 54 -6.22 -7.43 -1.61
C VAL A 54 -5.86 -6.35 -2.61
N LYS A 55 -6.16 -6.57 -3.89
CA LYS A 55 -5.94 -5.56 -4.93
C LYS A 55 -6.94 -4.41 -4.78
N LEU A 56 -6.43 -3.18 -4.67
CA LEU A 56 -7.25 -1.97 -4.59
C LEU A 56 -7.46 -1.34 -5.97
N ALA A 57 -6.39 -1.25 -6.77
CA ALA A 57 -6.43 -0.53 -8.05
C ALA A 57 -5.33 -1.00 -9.01
N THR A 58 -5.40 -0.52 -10.26
CA THR A 58 -4.27 -0.55 -11.20
C THR A 58 -3.97 0.90 -11.60
N LEU A 59 -2.80 1.40 -11.21
CA LEU A 59 -2.38 2.79 -11.43
C LEU A 59 -1.56 2.96 -12.72
N GLY A 60 -1.18 1.85 -13.36
CA GLY A 60 -0.30 1.80 -14.54
C GLY A 60 1.14 1.47 -14.16
N ALA A 61 1.85 0.78 -15.05
CA ALA A 61 3.19 0.26 -14.80
C ALA A 61 4.28 1.35 -14.82
N GLY A 62 5.41 1.08 -14.15
CA GLY A 62 6.63 1.87 -14.23
C GLY A 62 6.66 3.16 -13.41
N LYS A 63 5.54 3.55 -12.77
CA LYS A 63 5.47 4.80 -11.98
C LYS A 63 6.41 4.76 -10.78
N ALA A 64 7.05 5.88 -10.49
CA ALA A 64 7.92 6.05 -9.33
C ALA A 64 7.11 6.57 -8.13
N LEU A 65 6.14 5.75 -7.68
CA LEU A 65 5.28 6.11 -6.54
C LEU A 65 6.04 5.98 -5.22
N THR A 66 5.70 6.88 -4.31
CA THR A 66 6.19 6.98 -2.94
C THR A 66 5.01 7.05 -1.97
N ALA A 67 5.26 6.96 -0.66
CA ALA A 67 4.21 7.12 0.34
C ALA A 67 3.51 8.49 0.26
N ALA A 68 4.23 9.53 -0.17
CA ALA A 68 3.68 10.89 -0.30
C ALA A 68 2.59 11.02 -1.37
N ASP A 69 2.51 10.07 -2.31
CA ASP A 69 1.48 10.03 -3.35
C ASP A 69 0.13 9.49 -2.83
N PHE A 70 0.08 9.03 -1.57
CA PHE A 70 -1.11 8.46 -0.96
C PHE A 70 -1.62 9.34 0.19
N PHE A 71 -2.88 9.71 0.09
CA PHE A 71 -3.60 10.46 1.12
C PHE A 71 -4.81 9.65 1.62
N LEU A 72 -4.79 9.34 2.91
CA LEU A 72 -5.83 8.59 3.62
C LEU A 72 -6.80 9.56 4.30
N VAL A 73 -8.07 9.16 4.36
CA VAL A 73 -9.18 10.02 4.78
C VAL A 73 -10.10 9.40 5.82
#